data_AF-A0A922IRT9-F1
#
_entry.id   AF-A0A922IRT9-F1
#
_cell.length_a   1.000
_cell.length_b   1.000
_cell.length_c   1.000
_cell.angle_alpha   90.00
_cell.angle_beta   90.00
_cell.angle_gamma   90.00
#
_symmetry.space_group_name_H-M   'P 1'
#
loop_
_entity.id
_entity.type
_entity.pdbx_description
1 polymer ?
#
loop_
_entity_poly.entity_id
_entity_poly.type
_entity_poly.pdbx_seq_one_letter_code
_entity_poly.pdbx_strand_id
1 'polypeptide(L)'
;MENAAQLILRLFQICASDSRAQVEDSKKLGMMGLANQLFKIYFQINKLNLCKSMIRAIDNLSMNDHFSLAQRVTYCYYVGRKAMFDGDFVSADKSLTFAFERCLMTKWNNKRLILIYLIPVKMLLGVLPKESLLCKYNLKQFQDIADSVKTGNLRKMDSALEEHEAFFLSCGVYLILEKLKLTVYRSLFKRVCHIMKTHLLPIEVFTAALHLMGVEDIDPDETECILANLIHEGKIKGYLAHQQHKLVVSKLQPFPPLTSSMASSLK
;
A
#
# COMPACT_ATOMS: atom_id res chain seq x y z
N MET A 1 3.42 18.39 -22.76
CA MET A 1 2.81 17.11 -22.33
C MET A 1 1.28 17.15 -22.35
N GLU A 2 0.66 18.23 -21.89
CA GLU A 2 -0.82 18.30 -21.81
C GLU A 2 -1.51 18.23 -23.19
N ASN A 3 -0.99 18.91 -24.21
CA ASN A 3 -1.53 18.83 -25.58
C ASN A 3 -1.48 17.39 -26.13
N ALA A 4 -0.40 16.65 -25.85
CA ALA A 4 -0.28 15.25 -26.25
C ALA A 4 -1.31 14.37 -25.53
N ALA A 5 -1.53 14.59 -24.23
CA ALA A 5 -2.56 13.87 -23.48
C ALA A 5 -3.96 14.13 -24.04
N GLN A 6 -4.29 15.38 -24.40
CA GLN A 6 -5.58 15.72 -25.01
C GLN A 6 -5.79 15.00 -26.35
N LEU A 7 -4.77 14.95 -27.21
CA LEU A 7 -4.86 14.23 -28.49
C LEU A 7 -5.06 12.72 -28.29
N ILE A 8 -4.30 12.10 -27.38
CA ILE A 8 -4.44 10.67 -27.08
C ILE A 8 -5.80 10.38 -26.42
N LEU A 9 -6.30 11.28 -25.57
CA LEU A 9 -7.61 11.15 -24.95
C LEU A 9 -8.73 11.19 -26.00
N ARG A 10 -8.62 12.07 -27.01
CA ARG A 10 -9.57 12.12 -28.13
C ARG A 10 -9.58 10.81 -28.91
N LEU A 11 -8.40 10.22 -29.18
CA LEU A 11 -8.31 8.90 -29.80
C LEU A 11 -8.95 7.81 -28.93
N PHE A 12 -8.69 7.84 -27.61
CA PHE A 12 -9.29 6.90 -26.68
C PHE A 12 -10.82 6.98 -26.68
N GLN A 13 -11.39 8.19 -26.70
CA GLN A 13 -12.83 8.41 -26.77
C GLN A 13 -13.43 7.88 -28.08
N ILE A 14 -12.77 8.10 -29.22
CA ILE A 14 -13.20 7.56 -30.52
C ILE A 14 -13.21 6.03 -30.50
N CYS A 15 -12.23 5.39 -29.87
CA CYS A 15 -12.21 3.94 -29.69
C CYS A 15 -13.32 3.46 -28.74
N ALA A 16 -13.58 4.21 -27.66
CA ALA A 16 -14.60 3.87 -26.67
C ALA A 16 -16.03 3.95 -27.24
N SER A 17 -16.29 4.88 -28.15
CA SER A 17 -17.58 5.04 -28.83
C SER A 17 -17.82 4.04 -29.97
N ASP A 18 -16.90 3.11 -30.22
CA ASP A 18 -17.03 2.15 -31.32
C ASP A 18 -18.15 1.13 -31.06
N SER A 19 -19.15 1.11 -31.94
CA SER A 19 -20.36 0.27 -31.85
C SER A 19 -20.31 -0.99 -32.71
N ARG A 20 -19.18 -1.29 -33.37
CA ARG A 20 -19.05 -2.49 -34.21
C ARG A 20 -19.18 -3.78 -33.38
N ALA A 21 -19.93 -4.74 -33.93
CA ALA A 21 -20.33 -5.97 -33.24
C ALA A 21 -19.21 -7.04 -33.23
N GLN A 22 -18.38 -7.10 -34.26
CA GLN A 22 -17.23 -8.00 -34.30
C GLN A 22 -16.04 -7.40 -33.57
N VAL A 23 -15.48 -8.18 -32.64
CA VAL A 23 -14.35 -7.80 -31.79
C VAL A 23 -13.09 -7.56 -32.60
N GLU A 24 -12.84 -8.42 -33.59
CA GLU A 24 -11.61 -8.46 -34.39
C GLU A 24 -11.41 -7.17 -35.19
N ASP A 25 -12.51 -6.54 -35.64
CA ASP A 25 -12.48 -5.26 -36.34
C ASP A 25 -12.62 -4.05 -35.40
N SER A 26 -12.86 -4.27 -34.11
CA SER A 26 -13.18 -3.19 -33.19
C SER A 26 -11.95 -2.33 -32.84
N LYS A 27 -12.15 -1.00 -32.85
CA LYS A 27 -11.20 0.00 -32.36
C LYS A 27 -10.97 -0.12 -30.86
N LYS A 28 -11.84 -0.86 -30.14
CA LYS A 28 -11.71 -1.16 -28.70
C LYS A 28 -10.41 -1.90 -28.39
N LEU A 29 -9.85 -2.67 -29.32
CA LEU A 29 -8.54 -3.31 -29.19
C LEU A 29 -7.39 -2.31 -28.98
N GLY A 30 -7.54 -1.06 -29.45
CA GLY A 30 -6.56 0.01 -29.24
C GLY A 30 -6.65 0.70 -27.86
N MET A 31 -7.75 0.53 -27.12
CA MET A 31 -8.03 1.32 -25.92
C MET A 31 -7.00 1.12 -24.81
N MET A 32 -6.57 -0.12 -24.55
CA MET A 32 -5.59 -0.37 -23.48
C MET A 32 -4.22 0.23 -23.81
N GLY A 33 -3.81 0.18 -25.08
CA GLY A 33 -2.58 0.84 -25.55
C GLY A 33 -2.62 2.35 -25.32
N LEU A 34 -3.70 3.00 -25.73
CA LEU A 34 -3.92 4.44 -25.54
C LEU A 34 -3.99 4.81 -24.05
N ALA A 35 -4.70 4.01 -23.24
CA ALA A 35 -4.79 4.25 -21.81
C ALA A 35 -3.44 4.15 -21.10
N ASN A 36 -2.61 3.18 -21.47
CA ASN A 36 -1.26 3.05 -20.92
C ASN A 36 -0.39 4.28 -21.22
N GLN A 37 -0.53 4.89 -22.39
CA GLN A 37 0.19 6.14 -22.71
C GLN A 37 -0.37 7.33 -21.92
N LEU A 38 -1.69 7.43 -21.79
CA LEU A 38 -2.32 8.45 -20.97
C LEU A 38 -1.92 8.32 -19.49
N PHE A 39 -1.86 7.11 -18.94
CA PHE A 39 -1.39 6.88 -17.58
C PHE A 39 0.05 7.35 -17.38
N LYS A 40 0.96 7.05 -18.33
CA LYS A 40 2.33 7.58 -18.27
C LYS A 40 2.35 9.10 -18.11
N ILE A 41 1.57 9.81 -18.93
CA ILE A 41 1.51 11.27 -18.88
C ILE A 41 0.87 11.76 -17.59
N TYR A 42 -0.29 11.19 -17.19
CA TYR A 42 -1.03 11.62 -16.01
C TYR A 42 -0.30 11.39 -14.70
N PHE A 43 0.46 10.30 -14.58
CA PHE A 43 1.34 10.10 -13.43
C PHE A 43 2.51 11.09 -13.43
N GLN A 44 3.03 11.47 -14.60
CA GLN A 44 4.12 12.44 -14.69
C GLN A 44 3.68 13.87 -14.35
N ILE A 45 2.44 14.26 -14.70
CA ILE A 45 1.87 15.59 -14.37
C ILE A 45 1.05 15.59 -13.07
N ASN A 46 1.08 14.49 -12.31
CA ASN A 46 0.36 14.31 -11.05
C ASN A 46 -1.18 14.55 -11.13
N LYS A 47 -1.83 14.19 -12.26
CA LYS A 47 -3.29 14.29 -12.46
C LYS A 47 -3.98 12.92 -12.39
N LEU A 48 -3.79 12.21 -11.27
CA LEU A 48 -4.25 10.82 -11.09
C LEU A 48 -5.78 10.64 -11.16
N ASN A 49 -6.54 11.67 -10.80
CA ASN A 49 -8.01 11.65 -10.85
C ASN A 49 -8.55 11.37 -12.26
N LEU A 50 -7.81 11.78 -13.30
CA LEU A 50 -8.19 11.56 -14.70
C LEU A 50 -8.10 10.09 -15.12
N CYS A 51 -7.34 9.26 -14.40
CA CYS A 51 -7.23 7.83 -14.70
C CYS A 51 -8.55 7.08 -14.44
N LYS A 52 -9.41 7.57 -13.53
CA LYS A 52 -10.61 6.85 -13.06
C LYS A 52 -11.62 6.57 -14.18
N SER A 53 -11.85 7.52 -15.07
CA SER A 53 -12.79 7.36 -16.19
C SER A 53 -12.28 6.32 -17.20
N MET A 54 -10.97 6.31 -17.46
CA MET A 54 -10.35 5.37 -18.39
C MET A 54 -10.33 3.94 -17.83
N ILE A 55 -10.04 3.78 -16.54
CA ILE A 55 -10.09 2.49 -15.85
C ILE A 55 -11.49 1.89 -15.98
N ARG A 56 -12.53 2.68 -15.63
CA ARG A 56 -13.93 2.26 -15.79
C ARG A 56 -14.28 1.86 -17.23
N ALA A 57 -13.84 2.65 -18.20
CA ALA A 57 -14.11 2.37 -19.61
C ALA A 57 -13.46 1.07 -20.08
N ILE A 58 -12.25 0.74 -19.61
CA ILE A 58 -11.56 -0.52 -19.96
C ILE A 58 -12.17 -1.72 -19.23
N ASP A 59 -12.44 -1.59 -17.93
CA ASP A 59 -12.98 -2.70 -17.13
C ASP A 59 -14.36 -3.14 -17.64
N ASN A 60 -15.15 -2.21 -18.17
CA ASN A 60 -16.47 -2.49 -18.78
C ASN A 60 -16.39 -3.25 -20.11
N LEU A 61 -15.23 -3.33 -20.76
CA LEU A 61 -15.11 -4.02 -22.05
C LEU A 61 -15.17 -5.54 -21.92
N SER A 62 -14.82 -6.10 -20.75
CA SER A 62 -14.61 -7.55 -20.55
C SER A 62 -13.73 -8.25 -21.61
N MET A 63 -12.88 -7.51 -22.33
CA MET A 63 -12.03 -8.02 -23.43
C MET A 63 -10.58 -8.32 -23.03
N ASN A 64 -10.33 -8.69 -21.78
CA ASN A 64 -8.97 -8.82 -21.24
C ASN A 64 -8.06 -9.76 -22.04
N ASP A 65 -8.61 -10.80 -22.64
CA ASP A 65 -7.81 -11.80 -23.38
C ASP A 65 -7.41 -11.37 -24.79
N HIS A 66 -8.01 -10.30 -25.31
CA HIS A 66 -7.68 -9.75 -26.63
C HIS A 66 -6.54 -8.72 -26.57
N PHE A 67 -6.21 -8.23 -25.37
CA PHE A 67 -5.06 -7.35 -25.17
C PHE A 67 -3.79 -8.17 -24.95
N SER A 68 -2.68 -7.70 -25.51
CA SER A 68 -1.39 -8.33 -25.30
C SER A 68 -1.02 -8.36 -23.81
N LEU A 69 -0.29 -9.40 -23.39
CA LEU A 69 0.16 -9.52 -22.00
C LEU A 69 0.95 -8.29 -21.54
N ALA A 70 1.76 -7.70 -22.42
CA ALA A 70 2.53 -6.49 -22.15
C ALA A 70 1.64 -5.27 -21.84
N GLN A 71 0.54 -5.10 -22.59
CA GLN A 71 -0.44 -4.04 -22.33
C GLN A 71 -1.15 -4.25 -20.99
N ARG A 72 -1.57 -5.49 -20.69
CA ARG A 72 -2.22 -5.83 -19.43
C ARG A 72 -1.33 -5.61 -18.22
N VAL A 73 -0.06 -6.03 -18.29
CA VAL A 73 0.94 -5.80 -17.23
C VAL A 73 1.13 -4.31 -16.98
N THR A 74 1.25 -3.52 -18.05
CA THR A 74 1.40 -2.05 -17.94
C THR A 74 0.15 -1.40 -17.34
N TYR A 75 -1.04 -1.85 -17.76
CA TYR A 75 -2.32 -1.38 -17.24
C TYR A 75 -2.43 -1.65 -15.74
N CYS A 76 -2.25 -2.91 -15.33
CA CYS A 76 -2.33 -3.30 -13.92
C CYS A 76 -1.27 -2.62 -13.04
N TYR A 77 -0.08 -2.32 -13.58
CA TYR A 77 0.92 -1.51 -12.88
C TYR A 77 0.39 -0.11 -12.53
N TYR A 78 -0.22 0.60 -13.48
CA TYR A 78 -0.76 1.93 -13.23
C TYR A 78 -2.04 1.92 -12.38
N VAL A 79 -2.96 0.97 -12.64
CA VAL A 79 -4.17 0.80 -11.81
C VAL A 79 -3.79 0.52 -10.36
N GLY A 80 -2.84 -0.39 -10.13
CA GLY A 80 -2.37 -0.71 -8.80
C GLY A 80 -1.70 0.46 -8.08
N ARG A 81 -0.89 1.25 -8.78
CA ARG A 81 -0.32 2.50 -8.22
C ARG A 81 -1.40 3.51 -7.85
N LYS A 82 -2.39 3.70 -8.72
CA LYS A 82 -3.51 4.62 -8.44
C LYS A 82 -4.31 4.19 -7.22
N ALA A 83 -4.63 2.89 -7.13
CA ALA A 83 -5.32 2.32 -5.96
C ALA A 83 -4.50 2.49 -4.66
N MET A 84 -3.17 2.30 -4.73
CA MET A 84 -2.28 2.56 -3.59
C MET A 84 -2.36 4.02 -3.12
N PHE A 85 -2.37 4.98 -4.05
CA PHE A 85 -2.50 6.41 -3.71
C PHE A 85 -3.88 6.78 -3.17
N ASP A 86 -4.94 6.07 -3.56
CA ASP A 86 -6.27 6.24 -2.98
C ASP A 86 -6.42 5.59 -1.59
N GLY A 87 -5.45 4.79 -1.16
CA GLY A 87 -5.53 3.99 0.07
C GLY A 87 -6.28 2.66 -0.07
N ASP A 88 -6.71 2.27 -1.28
CA ASP A 88 -7.27 0.94 -1.55
C ASP A 88 -6.14 -0.09 -1.75
N PHE A 89 -5.56 -0.52 -0.63
CA PHE A 89 -4.42 -1.44 -0.63
C PHE A 89 -4.79 -2.85 -1.12
N VAL A 90 -6.04 -3.28 -0.98
CA VAL A 90 -6.49 -4.60 -1.45
C VAL A 90 -6.54 -4.65 -2.97
N SER A 91 -7.11 -3.63 -3.61
CA SER A 91 -7.12 -3.54 -5.08
C SER A 91 -5.73 -3.26 -5.65
N ALA A 92 -4.92 -2.47 -4.93
CA ALA A 92 -3.53 -2.23 -5.29
C ALA A 92 -2.73 -3.55 -5.31
N ASP A 93 -2.90 -4.38 -4.28
CA ASP A 93 -2.22 -5.67 -4.17
C ASP A 93 -2.57 -6.61 -5.31
N LYS A 94 -3.87 -6.77 -5.61
CA LYS A 94 -4.34 -7.61 -6.71
C LYS A 94 -3.72 -7.19 -8.04
N SER A 95 -3.74 -5.89 -8.34
CA SER A 95 -3.26 -5.35 -9.61
C SER A 95 -1.73 -5.42 -9.73
N LEU A 96 -1.00 -5.02 -8.68
CA LEU A 96 0.46 -5.04 -8.68
C LEU A 96 1.02 -6.48 -8.64
N THR A 97 0.35 -7.40 -7.93
CA THR A 97 0.70 -8.83 -7.93
C THR A 97 0.54 -9.40 -9.34
N PHE A 98 -0.59 -9.14 -10.01
CA PHE A 98 -0.78 -9.56 -11.40
C PHE A 98 0.31 -9.00 -12.30
N ALA A 99 0.61 -7.71 -12.20
CA ALA A 99 1.67 -7.09 -12.99
C ALA A 99 3.02 -7.75 -12.74
N PHE A 100 3.38 -8.03 -11.48
CA PHE A 100 4.66 -8.64 -11.12
C PHE A 100 4.78 -10.08 -11.65
N GLU A 101 3.75 -10.90 -11.43
CA GLU A 101 3.74 -12.33 -11.82
C GLU A 101 3.72 -12.50 -13.33
N ARG A 102 2.93 -11.69 -14.04
CA ARG A 102 2.80 -11.76 -15.51
C ARG A 102 3.88 -11.00 -16.27
N CYS A 103 4.68 -10.18 -15.59
CA CYS A 103 5.85 -9.56 -16.21
C CYS A 103 6.90 -10.63 -16.55
N LEU A 104 7.45 -10.54 -17.77
CA LEU A 104 8.49 -11.44 -18.26
C LEU A 104 9.70 -11.46 -17.31
N MET A 105 10.23 -12.66 -17.04
CA MET A 105 11.38 -12.85 -16.16
C MET A 105 12.65 -12.13 -16.64
N THR A 106 12.79 -11.96 -17.95
CA THR A 106 13.91 -11.24 -18.59
C THR A 106 13.84 -9.71 -18.41
N LYS A 107 12.66 -9.16 -18.05
CA LYS A 107 12.46 -7.72 -17.88
C LYS A 107 12.68 -7.30 -16.43
N TRP A 108 13.92 -7.42 -15.98
CA TRP A 108 14.34 -7.12 -14.60
C TRP A 108 13.94 -5.71 -14.15
N ASN A 109 14.18 -4.68 -14.98
CA ASN A 109 13.83 -3.29 -14.67
C ASN A 109 12.33 -3.11 -14.41
N ASN A 110 11.47 -3.75 -15.21
CA ASN A 110 10.01 -3.64 -15.05
C ASN A 110 9.55 -4.32 -13.76
N LYS A 111 10.09 -5.51 -13.45
CA LYS A 111 9.80 -6.17 -12.17
C LYS A 111 10.26 -5.34 -10.98
N ARG A 112 11.43 -4.71 -11.07
CA ARG A 112 11.90 -3.77 -10.05
C ARG A 112 10.94 -2.59 -9.86
N LEU A 113 10.51 -1.96 -10.95
CA LEU A 113 9.53 -0.86 -10.89
C LEU A 113 8.22 -1.28 -10.22
N ILE A 114 7.71 -2.47 -10.54
CA ILE A 114 6.49 -2.99 -9.90
C ILE A 114 6.72 -3.23 -8.41
N LEU A 115 7.87 -3.81 -8.03
CA LEU A 115 8.19 -4.13 -6.64
C LEU A 115 8.30 -2.91 -5.73
N ILE A 116 8.79 -1.77 -6.25
CA ILE A 116 8.86 -0.51 -5.49
C ILE A 116 7.50 -0.13 -4.88
N TYR A 117 6.41 -0.40 -5.59
CA TYR A 117 5.04 -0.13 -5.12
C TYR A 117 4.40 -1.34 -4.43
N LEU A 118 4.69 -2.56 -4.90
CA LEU A 118 4.11 -3.78 -4.34
C LEU A 118 4.61 -4.07 -2.92
N ILE A 119 5.88 -3.80 -2.62
CA ILE A 119 6.47 -4.07 -1.30
C ILE A 119 5.76 -3.27 -0.18
N PRO A 120 5.63 -1.93 -0.26
CA PRO A 120 4.85 -1.15 0.71
C PRO A 120 3.41 -1.66 0.90
N VAL A 121 2.73 -1.95 -0.21
CA VAL A 121 1.34 -2.46 -0.18
C VAL A 121 1.26 -3.80 0.54
N LYS A 122 2.13 -4.76 0.22
CA LYS A 122 2.20 -6.05 0.90
C LYS A 122 2.50 -5.88 2.40
N MET A 123 3.40 -4.97 2.78
CA MET A 123 3.72 -4.70 4.19
C MET A 123 2.51 -4.14 4.95
N LEU A 124 1.73 -3.24 4.34
CA LEU A 124 0.49 -2.73 4.94
C LEU A 124 -0.56 -3.84 5.13
N LEU A 125 -0.58 -4.82 4.23
CA LEU A 125 -1.41 -6.03 4.32
C LEU A 125 -0.80 -7.12 5.24
N GLY A 126 0.32 -6.84 5.91
CA GLY A 126 0.95 -7.75 6.86
C GLY A 126 1.87 -8.80 6.26
N VAL A 127 2.23 -8.68 4.99
CA VAL A 127 3.17 -9.58 4.28
C VAL A 127 4.51 -8.87 4.11
N LEU A 128 5.55 -9.38 4.76
CA LEU A 128 6.90 -8.81 4.70
C LEU A 128 7.69 -9.36 3.51
N PRO A 129 8.56 -8.54 2.88
CA PRO A 129 9.42 -9.00 1.79
C PRO A 129 10.47 -10.01 2.28
N LYS A 130 10.87 -10.91 1.38
CA LYS A 130 12.03 -11.79 1.61
C LYS A 130 13.32 -11.05 1.25
N GLU A 131 14.36 -11.22 2.05
CA GLU A 131 15.68 -10.61 1.80
C GLU A 131 16.23 -10.97 0.41
N SER A 132 16.11 -12.23 0.00
CA SER A 132 16.55 -12.68 -1.33
C SER A 132 15.87 -11.96 -2.49
N LEU A 133 14.62 -11.54 -2.31
CA LEU A 133 13.88 -10.74 -3.30
C LEU A 133 14.43 -9.31 -3.35
N LEU A 134 14.70 -8.69 -2.20
CA LEU A 134 15.25 -7.34 -2.11
C LEU A 134 16.65 -7.27 -2.72
N CYS A 135 17.51 -8.26 -2.42
CA CYS A 135 18.83 -8.40 -3.02
C CYS A 135 18.74 -8.55 -4.54
N LYS A 136 17.87 -9.44 -5.03
CA LYS A 136 17.72 -9.71 -6.47
C LYS A 136 17.34 -8.47 -7.28
N TYR A 137 16.54 -7.56 -6.73
CA TYR A 137 16.05 -6.37 -7.44
C TYR A 137 16.69 -5.04 -6.97
N ASN A 138 17.74 -5.11 -6.16
CA ASN A 138 18.42 -3.93 -5.59
C ASN A 138 17.43 -2.97 -4.90
N LEU A 139 16.73 -3.51 -3.89
CA LEU A 139 15.71 -2.85 -3.08
C LEU A 139 15.97 -3.04 -1.57
N LYS A 140 17.25 -3.13 -1.18
CA LYS A 140 17.65 -3.33 0.23
C LYS A 140 17.20 -2.20 1.16
N GLN A 141 16.89 -1.02 0.62
CA GLN A 141 16.33 0.11 1.37
C GLN A 141 15.05 -0.26 2.13
N PHE A 142 14.28 -1.25 1.64
CA PHE A 142 13.06 -1.71 2.32
C PHE A 142 13.32 -2.70 3.47
N GLN A 143 14.56 -3.18 3.65
CA GLN A 143 14.89 -4.19 4.65
C GLN A 143 14.68 -3.67 6.07
N ASP A 144 15.24 -2.51 6.39
CA ASP A 144 15.15 -1.94 7.74
C ASP A 144 13.72 -1.48 8.08
N ILE A 145 12.96 -1.06 7.08
CA ILE A 145 11.52 -0.80 7.21
C ILE A 145 10.77 -2.09 7.56
N ALA A 146 11.01 -3.18 6.82
CA ALA A 146 10.36 -4.47 7.08
C ALA A 146 10.70 -5.03 8.47
N ASP A 147 11.95 -4.90 8.90
CA ASP A 147 12.39 -5.31 10.23
C ASP A 147 11.74 -4.47 11.34
N SER A 148 11.58 -3.17 11.11
CA SER A 148 10.91 -2.27 12.05
C SER A 148 9.43 -2.64 12.22
N VAL A 149 8.73 -2.92 11.11
CA VAL A 149 7.33 -3.41 11.12
C VAL A 149 7.22 -4.74 11.88
N LYS A 150 8.19 -5.65 11.69
CA LYS A 150 8.22 -6.95 12.36
C LYS A 150 8.48 -6.83 13.87
N THR A 151 9.43 -5.98 14.26
CA THR A 151 9.94 -5.91 15.63
C THR A 151 9.25 -4.86 16.50
N GLY A 152 8.51 -3.92 15.89
CA GLY A 152 7.93 -2.77 16.59
C GLY A 152 8.97 -1.72 16.97
N ASN A 153 10.07 -1.61 16.22
CA ASN A 153 11.14 -0.65 16.51
C ASN A 153 10.88 0.67 15.76
N LEU A 154 10.31 1.68 16.45
CA LEU A 154 10.01 2.98 15.84
C LEU A 154 11.28 3.77 15.52
N ARG A 155 12.29 3.76 16.40
CA ARG A 155 13.58 4.42 16.13
C ARG A 155 14.20 3.94 14.83
N LYS A 156 14.24 2.62 14.63
CA LYS A 156 14.76 2.01 13.40
C LYS A 156 13.92 2.38 12.18
N MET A 157 12.60 2.50 12.34
CA MET A 157 11.70 2.97 11.28
C MET A 157 12.06 4.39 10.84
N ASP A 158 12.21 5.31 11.80
CA ASP A 158 12.51 6.72 11.52
C ASP A 158 13.89 6.88 10.90
N SER A 159 14.93 6.27 11.47
CA SER A 159 16.27 6.30 10.89
C SER A 159 16.33 5.71 9.47
N ALA A 160 15.59 4.63 9.19
CA ALA A 160 15.56 4.03 7.86
C ALA A 160 14.80 4.89 6.82
N LEU A 161 13.77 5.64 7.26
CA LEU A 161 13.08 6.60 6.40
C LEU A 161 13.98 7.79 6.08
N GLU A 162 14.72 8.30 7.06
CA GLU A 162 15.68 9.40 6.90
C GLU A 162 16.88 9.00 6.02
N GLU A 163 17.52 7.87 6.30
CA GLU A 163 18.70 7.39 5.56
C GLU A 163 18.41 7.21 4.06
N HIS A 164 17.18 6.82 3.73
CA HIS A 164 16.76 6.52 2.35
C HIS A 164 15.69 7.48 1.82
N GLU A 165 15.55 8.66 2.43
CA GLU A 165 14.50 9.64 2.13
C GLU A 165 14.47 9.98 0.64
N ALA A 166 15.61 10.38 0.07
CA ALA A 166 15.73 10.75 -1.34
C ALA A 166 15.27 9.61 -2.28
N PHE A 167 15.57 8.35 -1.95
CA PHE A 167 15.13 7.20 -2.73
C PHE A 167 13.60 7.02 -2.66
N PHE A 168 13.02 7.09 -1.46
CA PHE A 168 11.58 6.91 -1.28
C PHE A 168 10.75 8.08 -1.82
N LEU A 169 11.25 9.31 -1.72
CA LEU A 169 10.64 10.50 -2.31
C LEU A 169 10.68 10.44 -3.84
N SER A 170 11.85 10.13 -4.44
CA SER A 170 11.97 10.01 -5.89
C SER A 170 11.10 8.90 -6.49
N CYS A 171 10.84 7.83 -5.72
CA CYS A 171 9.91 6.77 -6.07
C CYS A 171 8.42 7.12 -5.81
N GLY A 172 8.13 8.17 -5.05
CA GLY A 172 6.77 8.54 -4.64
C GLY A 172 6.11 7.57 -3.66
N VAL A 173 6.88 6.87 -2.82
CA VAL A 173 6.37 5.88 -1.85
C VAL A 173 6.56 6.29 -0.39
N TYR A 174 7.26 7.40 -0.11
CA TYR A 174 7.56 7.87 1.25
C TYR A 174 6.33 7.91 2.16
N LEU A 175 5.26 8.61 1.74
CA LEU A 175 4.02 8.72 2.53
C LEU A 175 3.31 7.37 2.76
N ILE A 176 3.48 6.41 1.83
CA ILE A 176 2.93 5.06 2.00
C ILE A 176 3.73 4.29 3.05
N LEU A 177 5.05 4.49 3.09
CA LEU A 177 5.91 3.91 4.11
C LEU A 177 5.66 4.54 5.49
N GLU A 178 5.40 5.85 5.58
CA GLU A 178 5.02 6.48 6.85
C GLU A 178 3.74 5.88 7.44
N LYS A 179 2.76 5.53 6.61
CA LYS A 179 1.54 4.82 7.06
C LYS A 179 1.85 3.48 7.75
N LEU A 180 3.00 2.87 7.51
CA LEU A 180 3.42 1.65 8.22
C LEU A 180 3.76 1.90 9.68
N LYS A 181 4.03 3.15 10.10
CA LYS A 181 4.28 3.49 11.52
C LYS A 181 3.18 2.97 12.43
N LEU A 182 1.91 3.03 12.01
CA LEU A 182 0.79 2.48 12.77
C LEU A 182 0.91 0.96 12.98
N THR A 183 1.44 0.23 12.00
CA THR A 183 1.74 -1.20 12.13
C THR A 183 2.94 -1.44 13.05
N VAL A 184 3.95 -0.56 13.04
CA VAL A 184 5.09 -0.61 13.97
C VAL A 184 4.61 -0.39 15.42
N TYR A 185 3.77 0.63 15.69
CA TYR A 185 3.14 0.86 16.99
C TYR A 185 2.40 -0.39 17.48
N ARG A 186 1.57 -1.00 16.62
CA ARG A 186 0.87 -2.24 16.93
C ARG A 186 1.84 -3.36 17.33
N SER A 187 2.93 -3.54 16.58
CA SER A 187 3.93 -4.58 16.87
C SER A 187 4.66 -4.32 18.19
N LEU A 188 4.98 -3.07 18.50
CA LEU A 188 5.56 -2.65 19.77
C LEU A 188 4.62 -2.98 20.94
N PHE A 189 3.38 -2.50 20.87
CA PHE A 189 2.39 -2.71 21.93
C PHE A 189 2.03 -4.18 22.11
N LYS A 190 2.04 -4.97 21.04
CA LYS A 190 1.93 -6.43 21.14
C LYS A 190 3.03 -7.04 22.01
N ARG A 191 4.27 -6.56 21.89
CA ARG A 191 5.39 -7.02 22.72
C ARG A 191 5.25 -6.56 24.16
N VAL A 192 4.85 -5.31 24.39
CA VAL A 192 4.54 -4.79 25.73
C VAL A 192 3.48 -5.66 26.42
N CYS A 193 2.36 -5.94 25.76
CA CYS A 193 1.31 -6.81 26.30
C CYS A 193 1.82 -8.23 26.61
N HIS A 194 2.70 -8.77 25.76
CA HIS A 194 3.29 -10.08 25.98
C HIS A 194 4.20 -10.12 27.22
N ILE A 195 4.98 -9.06 27.45
CA ILE A 195 5.88 -8.94 28.62
C ILE A 195 5.08 -8.80 29.91
N MET A 196 4.04 -7.97 29.91
CA MET A 196 3.24 -7.66 31.11
C MET A 196 2.38 -8.83 31.59
N LYS A 197 2.03 -9.78 30.71
CA LYS A 197 1.25 -11.00 31.03
C LYS A 197 -0.09 -10.74 31.75
N THR A 198 -0.69 -9.57 31.52
CA THR A 198 -2.01 -9.18 32.04
C THR A 198 -2.87 -8.65 30.90
N HIS A 199 -4.19 -8.70 31.09
CA HIS A 199 -5.18 -8.17 30.16
C HIS A 199 -5.59 -6.73 30.49
N LEU A 200 -5.22 -6.22 31.67
CA LEU A 200 -5.44 -4.85 32.13
C LEU A 200 -4.08 -4.17 32.21
N LEU A 201 -3.77 -3.30 31.25
CA LEU A 201 -2.46 -2.68 31.11
C LEU A 201 -2.55 -1.17 31.36
N PRO A 202 -1.77 -0.62 32.32
CA PRO A 202 -1.67 0.82 32.48
C PRO A 202 -1.12 1.49 31.22
N ILE A 203 -1.66 2.66 30.85
CA ILE A 203 -1.26 3.42 29.66
C ILE A 203 0.21 3.85 29.76
N GLU A 204 0.70 4.09 30.96
CA GLU A 204 2.07 4.51 31.26
C GLU A 204 3.11 3.49 30.82
N VAL A 205 2.76 2.19 30.80
CA VAL A 205 3.67 1.14 30.32
C VAL A 205 3.91 1.27 28.81
N PHE A 206 2.86 1.64 28.05
CA PHE A 206 3.00 1.91 26.62
C PHE A 206 3.74 3.22 26.39
N THR A 207 3.44 4.26 27.17
CA THR A 207 4.12 5.55 27.12
C THR A 207 5.63 5.39 27.34
N ALA A 208 6.02 4.62 28.38
CA ALA A 208 7.41 4.28 28.65
C ALA A 208 8.06 3.50 27.48
N ALA A 209 7.33 2.58 26.86
CA ALA A 209 7.84 1.87 25.69
C ALA A 209 8.07 2.79 24.49
N LEU A 210 7.25 3.82 24.30
CA LEU A 210 7.41 4.83 23.25
C LEU A 210 8.63 5.72 23.50
N HIS A 211 8.82 6.19 24.74
CA HIS A 211 10.04 6.90 25.15
C HIS A 211 11.30 6.07 24.90
N LEU A 212 11.28 4.76 25.23
CA LEU A 212 12.41 3.87 24.95
C LEU A 212 12.71 3.76 23.45
N MET A 213 11.70 3.91 22.59
CA MET A 213 11.85 3.95 21.13
C MET A 213 12.21 5.35 20.60
N GLY A 214 12.42 6.35 21.45
CA GLY A 214 12.83 7.69 21.05
C GLY A 214 11.70 8.56 20.51
N VAL A 215 10.44 8.26 20.84
CA VAL A 215 9.35 9.22 20.65
C VAL A 215 9.45 10.22 21.81
N GLU A 216 9.99 11.40 21.52
CA GLU A 216 10.16 12.48 22.48
C GLU A 216 8.82 13.19 22.73
N ASP A 217 8.67 13.77 23.92
CA ASP A 217 7.51 14.57 24.35
C ASP A 217 6.13 13.88 24.32
N ILE A 218 6.10 12.55 24.19
CA ILE A 218 4.83 11.82 24.17
C ILE A 218 4.24 11.64 25.57
N ASP A 219 3.03 12.15 25.75
CA ASP A 219 2.30 12.03 27.00
C ASP A 219 1.32 10.83 27.02
N PRO A 220 0.73 10.50 28.18
CA PRO A 220 -0.25 9.42 28.27
C PRO A 220 -1.51 9.63 27.42
N ASP A 221 -1.94 10.87 27.18
CA ASP A 221 -3.15 11.19 26.42
C ASP A 221 -2.91 10.95 24.91
N GLU A 222 -1.75 11.33 24.40
CA GLU A 222 -1.29 11.01 23.05
C GLU A 222 -1.11 9.50 22.87
N THR A 223 -0.54 8.82 23.86
CA THR A 223 -0.43 7.36 23.86
C THR A 223 -1.81 6.69 23.81
N GLU A 224 -2.77 7.21 24.57
CA GLU A 224 -4.15 6.76 24.56
C GLU A 224 -4.79 6.96 23.18
N CYS A 225 -4.52 8.09 22.51
CA CYS A 225 -4.97 8.35 21.15
C CYS A 225 -4.43 7.32 20.14
N ILE A 226 -3.14 6.96 20.22
CA ILE A 226 -2.55 5.92 19.36
C ILE A 226 -3.24 4.57 19.60
N LEU A 227 -3.47 4.20 20.87
CA LEU A 227 -4.18 2.99 21.23
C LEU A 227 -5.63 2.99 20.71
N ALA A 228 -6.34 4.11 20.84
CA ALA A 228 -7.70 4.28 20.34
C ALA A 228 -7.76 4.06 18.82
N ASN A 229 -6.82 4.64 18.06
CA ASN A 229 -6.72 4.45 16.61
C ASN A 229 -6.47 2.99 16.24
N LEU A 230 -5.61 2.29 16.99
CA LEU A 230 -5.35 0.87 16.79
C LEU A 230 -6.56 -0.02 17.11
N ILE A 231 -7.38 0.35 18.10
CA ILE A 231 -8.65 -0.33 18.38
C ILE A 231 -9.66 -0.07 17.27
N HIS A 232 -9.81 1.20 16.86
CA HIS A 232 -10.72 1.62 15.80
C HIS A 232 -10.46 0.89 14.49
N GLU A 233 -9.19 0.74 14.10
CA GLU A 233 -8.80 -0.01 12.89
C GLU A 233 -8.81 -1.54 13.06
N GLY A 234 -9.29 -2.07 14.20
CA GLY A 234 -9.36 -3.51 14.47
C GLY A 234 -7.99 -4.19 14.60
N LYS A 235 -6.92 -3.41 14.76
CA LYS A 235 -5.53 -3.87 14.93
C LYS A 235 -5.26 -4.39 16.34
N ILE A 236 -6.02 -3.88 17.31
CA ILE A 236 -6.10 -4.33 18.71
C ILE A 236 -7.57 -4.64 19.03
N LYS A 237 -7.83 -5.80 19.64
CA LYS A 237 -9.14 -6.13 20.20
C LYS A 237 -9.14 -5.80 21.69
N GLY A 238 -9.91 -4.80 22.08
CA GLY A 238 -9.97 -4.31 23.45
C GLY A 238 -10.75 -3.01 23.55
N TYR A 239 -10.70 -2.38 24.72
CA TYR A 239 -11.23 -1.04 24.96
C TYR A 239 -10.33 -0.27 25.92
N LEU A 240 -10.45 1.06 25.91
CA LEU A 240 -9.77 1.94 26.85
C LEU A 240 -10.69 2.23 28.04
N ALA A 241 -10.22 1.92 29.23
CA ALA A 241 -10.83 2.28 30.49
C ALA A 241 -10.23 3.64 30.92
N HIS A 242 -10.70 4.71 30.26
CA HIS A 242 -10.11 6.06 30.31
C HIS A 242 -9.97 6.60 31.74
N GLN A 243 -11.02 6.51 32.57
CA GLN A 243 -10.99 6.94 33.96
C GLN A 243 -9.92 6.22 34.81
N GLN A 244 -9.54 5.01 34.43
CA GLN A 244 -8.55 4.19 35.11
C GLN A 244 -7.18 4.23 34.44
N HIS A 245 -7.01 5.01 33.36
CA HIS A 245 -5.83 5.07 32.49
C HIS A 245 -5.31 3.68 32.11
N LYS A 246 -6.21 2.80 31.63
CA LYS A 246 -5.88 1.41 31.31
C LYS A 246 -6.40 0.98 29.95
N LEU A 247 -5.58 0.22 29.23
CA LEU A 247 -6.02 -0.60 28.10
C LEU A 247 -6.49 -1.96 28.62
N VAL A 248 -7.71 -2.35 28.26
CA VAL A 248 -8.25 -3.69 28.50
C VAL A 248 -8.26 -4.46 27.19
N VAL A 249 -7.37 -5.46 27.05
CA VAL A 249 -7.26 -6.27 25.83
C VAL A 249 -8.07 -7.56 25.93
N SER A 250 -8.54 -8.05 24.77
CA SER A 250 -9.24 -9.33 24.66
C SER A 250 -8.36 -10.48 25.15
N LYS A 251 -8.94 -11.36 25.97
CA LYS A 251 -8.29 -12.63 26.38
C LYS A 251 -8.07 -13.57 25.19
N LEU A 252 -8.93 -13.46 24.17
CA LEU A 252 -8.87 -14.25 22.95
C LEU A 252 -8.29 -13.39 21.82
N GLN A 253 -7.06 -13.69 21.42
CA GLN A 253 -6.36 -13.07 20.28
C GLN A 253 -6.40 -11.52 20.31
N PRO A 254 -5.75 -10.87 21.30
CA PRO A 254 -5.77 -9.41 21.46
C PRO A 254 -5.22 -8.63 20.26
N PHE A 255 -4.36 -9.26 19.45
CA PHE A 255 -3.78 -8.69 18.24
C PHE A 255 -4.07 -9.61 17.04
N PRO A 256 -5.15 -9.36 16.29
CA PRO A 256 -5.51 -10.16 15.11
C PRO A 256 -4.43 -10.14 14.03
N PRO A 257 -4.31 -11.18 13.18
CA PRO A 257 -3.40 -11.17 12.04
C PRO A 257 -3.71 -9.98 11.12
N LEU A 258 -2.67 -9.26 10.70
CA LEU A 258 -2.79 -8.10 9.81
C LEU A 258 -3.43 -8.46 8.45
N THR A 259 -3.24 -9.70 8.00
CA THR A 259 -3.87 -10.23 6.78
C THR A 259 -5.38 -10.38 6.88
N SER A 260 -5.94 -10.38 8.09
CA SER A 260 -7.38 -10.61 8.34
C SER A 260 -8.16 -9.33 8.68
N SER A 261 -7.48 -8.27 9.13
CA SER A 261 -8.14 -7.06 9.66
C SER A 261 -8.71 -6.14 8.59
N MET A 262 -8.35 -6.29 7.31
CA MET A 262 -8.95 -5.47 6.23
C MET A 262 -10.24 -6.05 5.63
N ALA A 263 -10.65 -7.25 6.04
CA ALA A 263 -11.92 -7.84 5.61
C ALA A 263 -13.14 -7.29 6.40
N SER A 264 -12.91 -6.63 7.55
CA SER A 264 -13.98 -6.16 8.44
C SER A 264 -14.47 -4.74 8.20
N SER A 265 -13.82 -3.96 7.31
CA SER A 265 -14.22 -2.58 6.99
C SER A 265 -15.09 -2.44 5.72
N LEU A 266 -15.55 -3.56 5.16
CA LEU A 266 -16.52 -3.62 4.07
C LEU A 266 -17.72 -4.45 4.54
N LYS A 267 -18.54 -3.83 5.39
CA LYS A 267 -19.97 -4.18 5.51
C LYS A 267 -20.78 -3.05 4.89
#